data_AF-A0A3B9SQ19-F1
#
_entry.id   AF-A0A3B9SQ19-F1
#
_cell.length_a   1.000
_cell.length_b   1.000
_cell.length_c   1.000
_cell.angle_alpha   90.00
_cell.angle_beta   90.00
_cell.angle_gamma   90.00
#
_symmetry.space_group_name_H-M   'P 1'
#
loop_
_entity.id
_entity.type
_entity.pdbx_description
1 polymer ?
#
loop_
_entity_poly.entity_id
_entity_poly.type
_entity_poly.pdbx_seq_one_letter_code
_entity_poly.pdbx_strand_id
1 'polypeptide(L)'
;MVWIGYDDQNKPLPYGSYGGTYPARIWRQIMSQALAGVPVKNFPRPAGIVTATVDSKSGLLPGPNTPPEHQVTDYFAEGTVPTEVDNTHVLVDICPVSGLLAGEYCPERVTQVRVQLPYNVPEFVEDYNERVPPKTCDLHTAPTVTPLLPPGEEEPPVEPPDGGKEQEEKEQGEKEPEEKDTLERRPPDRQQRRRILPQLPVENGLPAPVPEST
;
A
#
# COMPACT_ATOMS: atom_id res chain seq x y z
N MET A 1 -32.06 -16.94 2.68
CA MET A 1 -30.87 -17.75 2.39
C MET A 1 -30.98 -18.23 0.95
N VAL A 2 -29.87 -18.29 0.20
CA VAL A 2 -29.83 -18.81 -1.17
C VAL A 2 -28.82 -19.94 -1.20
N TRP A 3 -29.27 -21.13 -1.59
CA TRP A 3 -28.42 -22.29 -1.80
C TRP A 3 -28.49 -22.70 -3.27
N ILE A 4 -27.37 -23.18 -3.81
CA ILE A 4 -27.28 -23.72 -5.16
C ILE A 4 -26.48 -25.01 -5.09
N GLY A 5 -27.00 -26.05 -5.71
CA GLY A 5 -26.36 -27.34 -5.86
C GLY A 5 -27.17 -28.21 -6.81
N TYR A 6 -26.62 -29.38 -7.13
CA TYR A 6 -27.37 -30.44 -7.77
C TYR A 6 -28.00 -31.32 -6.69
N ASP A 7 -29.13 -31.96 -7.02
CA ASP A 7 -29.75 -32.95 -6.13
C ASP A 7 -28.85 -34.20 -5.98
N ASP A 8 -28.09 -34.53 -7.04
CA ASP A 8 -27.05 -35.57 -6.99
C ASP A 8 -25.79 -35.03 -6.29
N GLN A 9 -25.50 -35.61 -5.12
CA GLN A 9 -24.36 -35.26 -4.28
C GLN A 9 -23.00 -35.58 -4.91
N ASN A 10 -22.96 -36.50 -5.87
CA ASN A 10 -21.72 -36.88 -6.56
C ASN A 10 -21.37 -35.94 -7.71
N LYS A 11 -22.27 -35.02 -8.07
CA LYS A 11 -22.08 -34.10 -9.19
C LYS A 11 -21.46 -32.78 -8.70
N PRO A 12 -20.21 -32.48 -9.05
CA PRO A 12 -19.60 -31.21 -8.69
C PRO A 12 -20.22 -30.06 -9.49
N LEU A 13 -20.25 -28.88 -8.89
CA LEU A 13 -20.56 -27.65 -9.62
C LEU A 13 -19.44 -27.35 -10.65
N PRO A 14 -19.76 -26.64 -11.74
CA PRO A 14 -18.76 -26.21 -12.72
C PRO A 14 -17.62 -25.42 -12.07
N TYR A 15 -16.40 -25.53 -12.62
CA TYR A 15 -15.26 -24.72 -12.19
C TYR A 15 -15.61 -23.23 -12.22
N GLY A 16 -15.22 -22.50 -11.18
CA GLY A 16 -15.59 -21.09 -11.01
C GLY A 16 -16.93 -20.85 -10.30
N SER A 17 -17.63 -21.91 -9.89
CA SER A 17 -18.87 -21.80 -9.09
C SER A 17 -18.54 -21.70 -7.60
N TYR A 18 -18.62 -20.50 -7.05
CA TYR A 18 -18.36 -20.21 -5.64
C TYR A 18 -19.56 -19.50 -5.01
N GLY A 19 -19.64 -19.48 -3.67
CA GLY A 19 -20.73 -18.79 -2.96
C GLY A 19 -20.85 -17.30 -3.35
N GLY A 20 -19.72 -16.63 -3.60
CA GLY A 20 -19.65 -15.24 -4.04
C GLY A 20 -20.02 -14.99 -5.51
N THR A 21 -20.23 -16.04 -6.32
CA THR A 21 -20.60 -15.90 -7.73
C THR A 21 -22.11 -16.00 -7.90
N TYR A 22 -22.65 -17.20 -8.16
CA TYR A 22 -24.06 -17.36 -8.49
C TYR A 22 -24.99 -17.08 -7.28
N PRO A 23 -24.81 -17.70 -6.10
CA PRO A 23 -25.73 -17.48 -4.97
C PRO A 23 -25.75 -16.02 -4.51
N ALA A 24 -24.58 -15.38 -4.36
CA ALA A 24 -24.49 -13.98 -3.96
C ALA A 24 -25.13 -13.02 -4.97
N ARG A 25 -25.03 -13.28 -6.29
CA ARG A 25 -25.68 -12.46 -7.32
C ARG A 25 -27.20 -12.59 -7.28
N ILE A 26 -27.73 -13.80 -7.11
CA ILE A 26 -29.17 -14.04 -6.95
C ILE A 26 -29.66 -13.36 -5.68
N TRP A 27 -28.96 -13.56 -4.55
CA TRP A 27 -29.30 -12.92 -3.29
C TRP A 27 -29.32 -11.40 -3.42
N ARG A 28 -28.31 -10.81 -4.06
CA ARG A 28 -28.26 -9.37 -4.34
C ARG A 28 -29.48 -8.91 -5.14
N GLN A 29 -29.81 -9.60 -6.24
CA GLN A 29 -30.95 -9.21 -7.07
C GLN A 29 -32.28 -9.25 -6.30
N ILE A 30 -32.51 -10.30 -5.51
CA ILE A 30 -33.70 -10.44 -4.69
C ILE A 30 -33.74 -9.34 -3.61
N MET A 31 -32.65 -9.17 -2.85
CA MET A 31 -32.62 -8.22 -1.73
C MET A 31 -32.63 -6.76 -2.18
N SER A 32 -32.03 -6.43 -3.33
CA SER A 32 -32.11 -5.07 -3.89
C SER A 32 -33.54 -4.68 -4.23
N GLN A 33 -34.36 -5.62 -4.72
CA GLN A 33 -35.78 -5.35 -4.98
C GLN A 33 -36.58 -5.34 -3.68
N ALA A 34 -36.38 -6.33 -2.81
CA ALA A 34 -37.12 -6.45 -1.55
C ALA A 34 -36.88 -5.26 -0.61
N LEU A 35 -35.70 -4.63 -0.65
CA LEU A 35 -35.32 -3.51 0.21
C LEU A 35 -35.34 -2.13 -0.49
N ALA A 36 -35.83 -2.02 -1.73
CA ALA A 36 -35.72 -0.80 -2.54
C ALA A 36 -36.30 0.47 -1.88
N GLY A 37 -37.30 0.31 -1.00
CA GLY A 37 -37.91 1.41 -0.22
C GLY A 37 -37.72 1.27 1.30
N VAL A 38 -36.88 0.34 1.75
CA VAL A 38 -36.66 0.11 3.19
C VAL A 38 -35.50 0.99 3.64
N PRO A 39 -35.69 1.90 4.61
CA PRO A 39 -34.61 2.73 5.12
C PRO A 39 -33.55 1.88 5.81
N VAL A 40 -32.30 2.31 5.72
CA VAL A 40 -31.19 1.65 6.42
C VAL A 40 -31.44 1.74 7.92
N LYS A 41 -31.41 0.58 8.59
CA LYS A 41 -31.50 0.48 10.04
C LYS A 41 -30.18 -0.06 10.58
N ASN A 42 -29.56 0.70 11.47
CA ASN A 42 -28.37 0.24 12.18
C ASN A 42 -28.75 -0.81 13.22
N PHE A 43 -27.89 -1.81 13.38
CA PHE A 43 -28.02 -2.75 14.50
C PHE A 43 -27.65 -2.02 15.79
N PRO A 44 -28.50 -2.06 16.84
CA PRO A 44 -28.12 -1.52 18.13
C PRO A 44 -26.93 -2.32 18.67
N ARG A 45 -25.91 -1.64 19.18
CA ARG A 45 -24.76 -2.30 19.81
C ARG A 45 -25.27 -3.04 21.06
N PRO A 46 -25.10 -4.37 21.15
CA PRO A 46 -25.48 -5.10 22.36
C PRO A 46 -24.55 -4.71 23.53
N ALA A 47 -25.01 -4.94 24.76
CA ALA A 47 -24.18 -4.79 25.95
C ALA A 47 -22.99 -5.79 25.92
N GLY A 48 -21.88 -5.44 26.57
CA GLY A 48 -20.68 -6.27 26.62
C GLY A 48 -19.84 -6.24 25.34
N ILE A 49 -20.08 -5.29 24.42
CA ILE A 49 -19.20 -5.02 23.28
C ILE A 49 -18.45 -3.69 23.51
N VAL A 50 -17.13 -3.78 23.53
CA VAL A 50 -16.21 -2.65 23.69
C VAL A 50 -15.41 -2.44 22.41
N THR A 51 -14.78 -1.28 22.27
CA THR A 51 -13.84 -1.00 21.19
C THR A 51 -12.44 -0.86 21.76
N ALA A 52 -11.45 -1.46 21.09
CA ALA A 52 -10.04 -1.31 21.44
C ALA A 52 -9.22 -1.15 20.17
N THR A 53 -8.11 -0.42 20.27
CA THR A 53 -7.11 -0.36 19.19
C THR A 53 -6.09 -1.45 19.41
N VAL A 54 -5.85 -2.24 18.37
CA VAL A 54 -4.89 -3.35 18.34
C VAL A 54 -3.94 -3.16 17.17
N ASP A 55 -2.79 -3.82 17.23
CA ASP A 55 -1.90 -3.96 16.10
C ASP A 55 -2.47 -5.00 15.12
N SER A 56 -2.59 -4.62 13.84
CA SER A 56 -3.10 -5.46 12.76
C SER A 56 -2.22 -6.65 12.40
N LYS A 57 -0.93 -6.63 12.77
CA LYS A 57 0.00 -7.73 12.48
C LYS A 57 0.04 -8.78 13.58
N SER A 58 0.09 -8.37 14.85
CA SER A 58 0.15 -9.26 16.01
C SER A 58 -1.22 -9.55 16.64
N GLY A 59 -2.20 -8.67 16.47
CA GLY A 59 -3.48 -8.70 17.18
C GLY A 59 -3.39 -8.25 18.65
N LEU A 60 -2.23 -7.78 19.10
CA LEU A 60 -1.97 -7.33 20.47
C LEU A 60 -2.15 -5.82 20.61
N LEU A 61 -1.97 -5.27 21.82
CA LEU A 61 -2.01 -3.82 22.02
C LEU A 61 -0.84 -3.14 21.30
N PRO A 62 -1.03 -1.98 20.64
CA PRO A 62 0.06 -1.27 19.98
C PRO A 62 1.19 -0.94 20.96
N GLY A 63 2.42 -1.25 20.56
CA GLY A 63 3.64 -0.90 21.27
C GLY A 63 4.32 0.36 20.72
N PRO A 64 5.47 0.75 21.29
CA PRO A 64 6.23 1.91 20.84
C PRO A 64 6.70 1.82 19.39
N ASN A 65 6.89 0.60 18.89
CA ASN A 65 7.34 0.33 17.53
C ASN A 65 6.19 0.11 16.55
N THR A 66 4.94 0.04 17.00
CA THR A 66 3.80 -0.23 16.12
C THR A 66 3.47 1.01 15.28
N PRO A 67 3.63 0.96 13.95
CA PRO A 67 3.35 2.10 13.09
C PRO A 67 1.87 2.48 13.12
N PRO A 68 1.49 3.78 12.97
CA PRO A 68 0.10 4.20 12.95
C PRO A 68 -0.77 3.47 11.92
N GLU A 69 -0.21 3.10 10.77
CA GLU A 69 -0.86 2.34 9.70
C GLU A 69 -1.24 0.91 10.12
N HIS A 70 -0.58 0.36 11.12
CA HIS A 70 -0.89 -0.96 11.66
C HIS A 70 -1.83 -0.91 12.86
N GLN A 71 -2.14 0.28 13.39
CA GLN A 71 -3.07 0.43 14.50
C GLN A 71 -4.51 0.45 13.99
N VAL A 72 -5.27 -0.59 14.31
CA VAL A 72 -6.67 -0.76 13.87
C VAL A 72 -7.59 -0.82 15.08
N THR A 73 -8.70 -0.09 15.03
CA THR A 73 -9.74 -0.14 16.06
C THR A 73 -10.83 -1.12 15.64
N ASP A 74 -11.11 -2.11 16.49
CA ASP A 74 -12.16 -3.10 16.25
C ASP A 74 -13.04 -3.31 17.49
N TYR A 75 -14.09 -4.11 17.32
CA TYR A 75 -15.03 -4.52 18.35
C TYR A 75 -14.58 -5.80 19.05
N PHE A 76 -14.66 -5.79 20.37
CA PHE A 76 -14.31 -6.92 21.22
C PHE A 76 -15.46 -7.22 22.18
N ALA A 77 -15.59 -8.49 22.55
CA ALA A 77 -16.35 -8.82 23.74
C ALA A 77 -15.62 -8.27 24.97
N GLU A 78 -16.36 -7.79 25.94
CA GLU A 78 -15.80 -7.33 27.21
C GLU A 78 -15.00 -8.47 27.87
N GLY A 79 -13.78 -8.16 28.31
CA GLY A 79 -12.85 -9.15 28.88
C GLY A 79 -12.03 -9.96 27.86
N THR A 80 -12.25 -9.79 26.55
CA THR A 80 -11.43 -10.45 25.50
C THR A 80 -10.47 -9.51 24.78
N VAL A 81 -10.37 -8.26 25.22
CA VAL A 81 -9.38 -7.31 24.70
C VAL A 81 -7.98 -7.82 25.07
N PRO A 82 -7.01 -7.84 24.14
CA PRO A 82 -5.64 -8.27 24.45
C PRO A 82 -5.04 -7.39 25.55
N THR A 83 -4.26 -8.01 26.44
CA THR A 83 -3.57 -7.32 27.54
C THR A 83 -2.07 -7.21 27.32
N GLU A 84 -1.53 -8.00 26.40
CA GLU A 84 -0.12 -7.95 26.01
C GLU A 84 0.11 -6.90 24.93
N VAL A 85 1.33 -6.35 24.92
CA VAL A 85 1.79 -5.38 23.93
C VAL A 85 2.46 -6.12 22.79
N ASP A 86 2.30 -5.57 21.59
CA ASP A 86 2.92 -6.02 20.36
C ASP A 86 4.40 -6.37 20.54
N ASN A 87 4.74 -7.56 20.07
CA ASN A 87 6.07 -8.18 20.11
C ASN A 87 6.59 -8.54 18.70
N THR A 88 5.85 -8.14 17.66
CA THR A 88 6.15 -8.46 16.26
C THR A 88 6.90 -7.31 15.57
N HIS A 89 6.65 -6.06 15.96
CA HIS A 89 7.37 -4.91 15.42
C HIS A 89 8.73 -4.72 16.11
N VAL A 90 9.79 -4.96 15.34
CA VAL A 90 11.17 -4.83 15.79
C VAL A 90 11.88 -3.70 15.06
N LEU A 91 12.75 -2.99 15.76
CA LEU A 91 13.69 -2.06 15.16
C LEU A 91 14.89 -2.85 14.65
N VAL A 92 15.16 -2.75 13.35
CA VAL A 92 16.30 -3.40 12.70
C VAL A 92 17.05 -2.40 11.83
N ASP A 93 18.36 -2.57 11.76
CA ASP A 93 19.21 -1.78 10.86
C ASP A 93 19.19 -2.39 9.46
N ILE A 94 18.82 -1.57 8.48
CA ILE A 94 18.81 -1.93 7.06
C ILE A 94 19.94 -1.21 6.35
N CYS A 95 20.64 -1.91 5.47
CA CYS A 95 21.62 -1.32 4.57
C CYS A 95 20.87 -0.52 3.48
N PRO A 96 21.08 0.81 3.37
CA PRO A 96 20.36 1.62 2.39
C PRO A 96 20.68 1.26 0.94
N VAL A 97 21.84 0.65 0.69
CA VAL A 97 22.27 0.23 -0.66
C VAL A 97 21.65 -1.10 -1.07
N SER A 98 21.67 -2.11 -0.18
CA SER A 98 21.19 -3.47 -0.53
C SER A 98 19.73 -3.71 -0.18
N GLY A 99 19.12 -2.90 0.70
CA GLY A 99 17.77 -3.15 1.23
C GLY A 99 17.66 -4.37 2.15
N LEU A 100 18.80 -4.99 2.49
CA LEU A 100 18.89 -6.16 3.37
C LEU A 100 19.31 -5.75 4.78
N LEU A 101 19.26 -6.70 5.74
CA LEU A 101 19.76 -6.46 7.09
C LEU A 101 21.22 -5.97 7.05
N ALA A 102 21.50 -4.88 7.74
CA ALA A 102 22.84 -4.30 7.76
C ALA A 102 23.85 -5.26 8.41
N GLY A 103 24.91 -5.58 7.67
CA GLY A 103 26.05 -6.34 8.18
C GLY A 103 27.00 -5.47 9.01
N GLU A 104 27.99 -6.09 9.64
CA GLU A 104 29.02 -5.41 10.44
C GLU A 104 29.76 -4.32 9.66
N TYR A 105 30.06 -4.58 8.39
CA TYR A 105 30.84 -3.66 7.55
C TYR A 105 29.99 -2.64 6.77
N CYS A 106 28.67 -2.57 6.99
CA CYS A 106 27.84 -1.54 6.35
C CYS A 106 28.18 -0.16 6.93
N PRO A 107 28.72 0.78 6.12
CA PRO A 107 29.17 2.08 6.62
C PRO A 107 27.98 2.95 7.04
N GLU A 108 26.87 2.85 6.32
CA GLU A 108 25.61 3.49 6.64
C GLU A 108 24.55 2.46 7.02
N ARG A 109 23.74 2.80 8.01
CA ARG A 109 22.66 1.97 8.54
C ARG A 109 21.44 2.84 8.79
N VAL A 110 20.28 2.34 8.35
CA VAL A 110 19.00 3.01 8.60
C VAL A 110 18.16 2.10 9.49
N THR A 111 17.93 2.53 10.73
CA THR A 111 17.03 1.82 11.65
C THR A 111 15.59 1.99 11.17
N GLN A 112 14.90 0.87 10.92
CA GLN A 112 13.51 0.84 10.48
C GLN A 112 12.72 -0.13 11.34
N VAL A 113 11.44 0.17 11.53
CA VAL A 113 10.49 -0.80 12.07
C VAL A 113 10.20 -1.85 11.00
N ARG A 114 10.30 -3.12 11.37
CA ARG A 114 9.97 -4.27 10.51
C ARG A 114 9.16 -5.30 11.29
N VAL A 115 8.38 -6.10 10.56
CA VAL A 115 7.57 -7.20 11.11
C VAL A 115 8.43 -8.46 11.19
N GLN A 116 8.68 -8.97 12.40
CA GLN A 116 9.39 -10.23 12.62
C GLN A 116 8.42 -11.33 13.06
N LEU A 117 8.21 -12.32 12.19
CA LEU A 117 7.43 -13.51 12.51
C LEU A 117 8.33 -14.70 12.89
N PRO A 118 7.82 -15.66 13.66
CA PRO A 118 8.56 -16.87 14.04
C PRO A 118 8.66 -17.90 12.90
N TYR A 119 8.14 -17.59 11.71
CA TYR A 119 8.16 -18.46 10.54
C TYR A 119 8.49 -17.67 9.27
N ASN A 120 9.00 -18.37 8.25
CA ASN A 120 9.30 -17.77 6.96
C ASN A 120 8.00 -17.54 6.17
N VAL A 121 7.91 -16.38 5.51
CA VAL A 121 6.76 -16.01 4.69
C VAL A 121 7.18 -16.00 3.23
N PRO A 122 6.40 -16.61 2.32
CA PRO A 122 6.70 -16.53 0.89
C PRO A 122 6.63 -15.11 0.33
N GLU A 123 7.44 -14.82 -0.69
CA GLU A 123 7.53 -13.50 -1.33
C GLU A 123 6.25 -13.04 -2.04
N PHE A 124 5.36 -13.97 -2.42
CA PHE A 124 4.10 -13.63 -3.08
C PHE A 124 3.07 -13.00 -2.14
N VAL A 125 3.32 -12.97 -0.82
CA VAL A 125 2.43 -12.35 0.15
C VAL A 125 2.52 -10.83 0.04
N GLU A 126 1.37 -10.16 0.00
CA GLU A 126 1.25 -8.72 -0.27
C GLU A 126 2.14 -7.85 0.63
N ASP A 127 2.24 -8.19 1.93
CA ASP A 127 3.02 -7.46 2.92
C ASP A 127 4.45 -8.00 3.12
N TYR A 128 4.97 -8.81 2.19
CA TYR A 128 6.30 -9.41 2.32
C TYR A 128 7.40 -8.37 2.55
N ASN A 129 7.32 -7.24 1.84
CA ASN A 129 8.31 -6.17 1.91
C ASN A 129 8.29 -5.35 3.22
N GLU A 130 7.32 -5.54 4.11
CA GLU A 130 7.28 -4.91 5.44
C GLU A 130 8.04 -5.74 6.49
N ARG A 131 8.40 -6.98 6.14
CA ARG A 131 9.02 -7.94 7.04
C ARG A 131 10.51 -7.70 7.16
N VAL A 132 11.10 -8.25 8.21
CA VAL A 132 12.55 -8.30 8.34
C VAL A 132 13.14 -9.10 7.17
N PRO A 133 14.07 -8.53 6.38
CA PRO A 133 14.70 -9.28 5.30
C PRO A 133 15.40 -10.54 5.83
N PRO A 134 15.25 -11.71 5.16
CA PRO A 134 15.80 -12.97 5.67
C PRO A 134 17.33 -13.07 5.51
N LYS A 135 17.94 -12.17 4.73
CA LYS A 135 19.37 -12.15 4.42
C LYS A 135 20.01 -10.87 4.94
N THR A 136 21.29 -10.97 5.27
CA THR A 136 22.17 -9.84 5.56
C THR A 136 22.81 -9.30 4.29
N CYS A 137 23.22 -8.04 4.33
CA CYS A 137 23.92 -7.36 3.25
C CYS A 137 25.20 -8.12 2.87
N ASP A 138 25.35 -8.37 1.58
CA ASP A 138 26.50 -9.02 0.93
C ASP A 138 27.40 -8.02 0.16
N LEU A 139 26.99 -6.75 0.06
CA LEU A 139 27.74 -5.70 -0.64
C LEU A 139 28.90 -5.13 0.20
N HIS A 140 28.77 -5.13 1.53
CA HIS A 140 29.79 -4.63 2.43
C HIS A 140 30.33 -5.77 3.29
N THR A 141 31.48 -6.32 2.88
CA THR A 141 32.12 -7.48 3.52
C THR A 141 33.50 -7.19 4.08
N ALA A 142 33.99 -5.97 3.89
CA ALA A 142 35.28 -5.50 4.39
C ALA A 142 35.14 -4.08 4.92
N PRO A 143 35.95 -3.67 5.92
CA PRO A 143 35.90 -2.32 6.44
C PRO A 143 36.28 -1.31 5.35
N THR A 144 35.37 -0.39 5.06
CA THR A 144 35.71 0.80 4.27
C THR A 144 36.54 1.70 5.17
N VAL A 145 37.85 1.71 4.97
CA VAL A 145 38.70 2.77 5.52
C VAL A 145 38.32 4.04 4.77
N THR A 146 37.42 4.85 5.35
CA THR A 146 37.28 6.23 4.90
C THR A 146 38.63 6.90 5.12
N PRO A 147 39.33 7.37 4.08
CA PRO A 147 40.52 8.17 4.30
C PRO A 147 40.08 9.36 5.13
N LEU A 148 40.60 9.48 6.36
CA LEU A 148 40.54 10.74 7.09
C LEU A 148 41.26 11.75 6.19
N LEU A 149 40.51 12.63 5.53
CA LEU A 149 41.13 13.79 4.91
C LEU A 149 41.94 14.49 6.02
N PRO A 150 43.24 14.74 5.81
CA PRO A 150 44.00 15.55 6.75
C PRO A 150 43.32 16.92 6.86
N PRO A 151 43.21 17.50 8.06
CA PRO A 151 42.62 18.83 8.22
C PRO A 151 43.54 19.85 7.55
N GLY A 152 43.14 20.37 6.39
CA GLY A 152 43.70 21.60 5.82
C GLY A 152 44.44 21.48 4.49
N GLU A 153 43.81 20.94 3.44
CA GLU A 153 44.19 21.28 2.06
C GLU A 153 42.99 21.98 1.39
N GLU A 154 43.04 23.31 1.38
CA GLU A 154 42.15 24.14 0.57
C GLU A 154 42.43 23.84 -0.92
N GLU A 155 41.40 23.53 -1.69
CA GLU A 155 41.54 23.43 -3.16
C GLU A 155 42.00 24.79 -3.71
N PRO A 156 43.03 24.84 -4.59
CA PRO A 156 43.45 26.10 -5.19
C PRO A 156 42.37 26.62 -6.14
N PRO A 157 42.18 27.95 -6.24
CA PRO A 157 41.09 28.54 -6.99
C PRO A 157 41.26 28.30 -8.49
N VAL A 158 40.18 27.85 -9.13
CA VAL A 158 40.10 27.69 -10.58
C VAL A 158 40.05 29.09 -11.21
N GLU A 159 41.14 29.50 -11.87
CA GLU A 159 41.14 30.70 -12.72
C GLU A 159 40.40 30.43 -14.04
N PRO A 160 39.59 31.40 -14.54
CA PRO A 160 38.91 31.25 -15.83
C PRO A 160 39.86 31.59 -16.99
N PRO A 161 39.88 30.82 -18.10
CA PRO A 161 40.62 31.24 -19.28
C PRO A 161 39.86 32.31 -20.07
N ASP A 162 40.53 33.46 -20.20
CA ASP A 162 40.22 34.58 -21.09
C ASP A 162 40.45 34.22 -22.58
N GLY A 163 39.76 34.94 -23.45
CA GLY A 163 39.41 34.54 -24.81
C GLY A 163 40.51 34.62 -25.88
N GLY A 164 40.31 33.76 -26.89
CA GLY A 164 40.35 34.16 -28.30
C GLY A 164 41.54 33.68 -29.13
N LYS A 165 41.24 32.84 -30.14
CA LYS A 165 41.49 33.17 -31.55
C LYS A 165 40.70 32.25 -32.49
N GLU A 166 40.01 32.91 -33.41
CA GLU A 166 39.24 32.40 -34.54
C GLU A 166 40.12 31.61 -35.52
N GLN A 167 39.54 30.58 -36.15
CA GLN A 167 39.77 30.24 -37.54
C GLN A 167 38.51 29.58 -38.11
N GLU A 168 37.87 30.25 -39.08
CA GLU A 168 36.84 29.71 -39.97
C GLU A 168 37.45 28.70 -40.95
N GLU A 169 36.75 27.61 -41.27
CA GLU A 169 36.30 27.34 -42.64
C GLU A 169 35.33 26.15 -42.75
N LYS A 170 34.12 26.49 -43.21
CA LYS A 170 33.29 25.86 -44.26
C LYS A 170 32.38 24.66 -44.00
N GLU A 171 31.11 24.97 -44.29
CA GLU A 171 29.91 24.16 -44.48
C GLU A 171 30.02 23.10 -45.59
N GLN A 172 29.23 22.03 -45.40
CA GLN A 172 28.30 21.37 -46.33
C GLN A 172 27.71 20.20 -45.53
N GLY A 173 26.42 19.88 -45.47
CA GLY A 173 25.23 20.18 -46.26
C GLY A 173 24.29 18.98 -45.99
N GLU A 174 22.99 19.26 -45.88
CA GLU A 174 21.91 18.37 -45.41
C GLU A 174 21.86 16.96 -46.02
N LYS A 175 21.28 16.01 -45.25
CA LYS A 175 20.09 15.21 -45.65
C LYS A 175 19.59 14.29 -44.52
N GLU A 176 18.32 14.45 -44.15
CA GLU A 176 17.50 13.38 -43.56
C GLU A 176 17.38 12.20 -44.54
N PRO A 177 17.08 10.98 -44.04
CA PRO A 177 15.71 10.51 -44.25
C PRO A 177 15.10 9.59 -43.19
N GLU A 178 13.77 9.66 -43.16
CA GLU A 178 12.77 8.59 -43.03
C GLU A 178 12.57 7.84 -41.70
N GLU A 179 11.47 8.26 -41.07
CA GLU A 179 10.58 7.51 -40.19
C GLU A 179 10.14 6.16 -40.81
N LYS A 180 10.39 5.06 -40.10
CA LYS A 180 9.75 3.76 -40.35
C LYS A 180 9.04 3.25 -39.12
N ASP A 181 7.71 3.30 -39.24
CA ASP A 181 6.70 2.61 -38.46
C ASP A 181 7.08 1.13 -38.19
N THR A 182 7.19 0.78 -36.92
CA THR A 182 7.15 -0.62 -36.45
C THR A 182 6.26 -0.71 -35.21
N LEU A 183 4.99 -0.96 -35.50
CA LEU A 183 3.99 -1.61 -34.66
C LEU A 183 4.53 -2.90 -34.01
N GLU A 184 4.65 -2.94 -32.67
CA GLU A 184 4.02 -3.99 -31.83
C GLU A 184 4.40 -3.95 -30.32
N ARG A 185 3.34 -4.07 -29.50
CA ARG A 185 3.22 -4.69 -28.15
C ARG A 185 3.74 -3.93 -26.91
N ARG A 186 2.89 -3.05 -26.35
CA ARG A 186 2.82 -2.76 -24.90
C ARG A 186 1.66 -3.53 -24.25
N PRO A 187 1.82 -4.09 -23.02
CA PRO A 187 0.71 -4.69 -22.29
C PRO A 187 -0.23 -3.59 -21.72
N PRO A 188 -1.51 -3.89 -21.47
CA PRO A 188 -2.47 -2.87 -21.06
C PRO A 188 -2.31 -2.48 -19.59
N ASP A 189 -2.02 -1.20 -19.39
CA ASP A 189 -2.02 -0.51 -18.11
C ASP A 189 -3.46 -0.40 -17.57
N ARG A 190 -3.76 -1.11 -16.48
CA ARG A 190 -5.09 -1.14 -15.84
C ARG A 190 -5.13 -0.16 -14.66
N GLN A 191 -4.72 1.08 -14.89
CA GLN A 191 -5.04 2.18 -13.98
C GLN A 191 -5.57 3.35 -14.79
N GLN A 192 -6.87 3.62 -14.60
CA GLN A 192 -7.57 4.92 -14.64
C GLN A 192 -8.93 4.79 -15.32
N ARG A 193 -9.98 4.74 -14.48
CA ARG A 193 -11.30 5.31 -14.75
C ARG A 193 -12.08 5.40 -13.44
N ARG A 194 -11.65 6.29 -12.54
CA ARG A 194 -12.56 6.93 -11.59
C ARG A 194 -13.16 8.15 -12.30
N ARG A 195 -14.30 7.98 -12.95
CA ARG A 195 -15.14 9.13 -13.33
C ARG A 195 -15.78 9.65 -12.04
N ILE A 196 -15.29 10.78 -11.56
CA ILE A 196 -15.95 11.59 -10.56
C ILE A 196 -17.21 12.17 -11.24
N LEU A 197 -18.40 11.82 -10.76
CA LEU A 197 -19.62 12.52 -11.13
C LEU A 197 -19.58 13.91 -10.45
N PRO A 198 -19.86 15.02 -11.16
CA PRO A 198 -19.99 16.32 -10.51
C PRO A 198 -21.23 16.34 -9.62
N GLN A 199 -21.05 16.74 -8.36
CA GLN A 199 -22.12 16.99 -7.40
C GLN A 199 -22.96 18.19 -7.90
N LEU A 200 -24.28 18.03 -7.98
CA LEU A 200 -25.20 19.15 -8.21
C LEU A 200 -25.37 19.96 -6.92
N PRO A 201 -25.49 21.30 -7.00
CA PRO A 201 -25.63 22.14 -5.82
C PRO A 201 -26.98 21.93 -5.12
N VAL A 202 -26.94 21.84 -3.79
CA VAL A 202 -28.13 21.75 -2.93
C VAL A 202 -28.70 23.15 -2.73
N GLU A 203 -29.88 23.42 -3.29
CA GLU A 203 -30.66 24.62 -2.97
C GLU A 203 -31.26 24.50 -1.56
N ASN A 204 -30.89 25.44 -0.68
CA ASN A 204 -31.48 25.59 0.64
C ASN A 204 -32.85 26.28 0.53
N GLY A 205 -33.93 25.49 0.44
CA GLY A 205 -35.29 25.97 0.60
C GLY A 205 -35.75 25.88 2.06
N LEU A 206 -36.04 27.02 2.69
CA LEU A 206 -36.73 27.08 3.99
C LEU A 206 -38.15 26.46 3.87
N PRO A 207 -38.64 25.69 4.85
CA PRO A 207 -40.01 25.20 4.83
C PRO A 207 -41.02 26.33 5.13
N ALA A 208 -42.09 26.39 4.32
CA ALA A 208 -43.24 27.26 4.54
C ALA A 208 -44.05 26.84 5.79
N PRO A 209 -44.69 27.77 6.51
CA PRO A 209 -45.45 27.45 7.72
C PRO A 209 -46.80 26.78 7.40
N VAL A 210 -47.15 25.80 8.23
CA VAL A 210 -48.42 25.05 8.22
C VAL A 210 -49.57 25.94 8.72
N PRO A 211 -50.75 25.97 8.09
CA PRO A 211 -51.89 26.71 8.63
C PRO A 211 -52.55 25.94 9.79
N GLU A 212 -52.76 26.62 10.91
CA GLU A 212 -53.57 26.12 12.03
C GLU A 212 -55.05 26.03 11.61
N SER A 213 -55.66 24.87 11.85
CA SER A 213 -57.10 24.65 11.73
C SER A 213 -57.81 25.21 12.97
N THR A 214 -58.71 26.18 12.79
CA THR A 214 -59.80 26.50 13.72
C THR A 214 -61.06 25.77 13.31
#